data_AF-A0A930J5V2-F1
#
_entry.id   AF-A0A930J5V2-F1
#
_cell.length_a   1.000
_cell.length_b   1.000
_cell.length_c   1.000
_cell.angle_alpha   90.00
_cell.angle_beta   90.00
_cell.angle_gamma   90.00
#
_symmetry.space_group_name_H-M   'P 1'
#
loop_
_entity.id
_entity.type
_entity.pdbx_description
1 polymer ?
#
loop_
_entity_poly.entity_id
_entity_poly.type
_entity_poly.pdbx_seq_one_letter_code
_entity_poly.pdbx_strand_id
1 'polypeptide(L)'
;FSIRGVAKGDYRIYALQDMDGNYMYNQKSEKLAFTPEIIMPSWKPDIRQDTLWIDSLHIKDIKQVPYTHFLPDDVVLNSFTPTQTDRYFLKSERKEPNHFTLFFSYGDADLPQITGLNFNAKDAFITEPSLNQDTIIYWLRDTALVNQDTLRMQMLYNMTDSAGKLVPKTDTLEILSKVPYAKRLKRQQEEYDKWVKKQEKAKERGKAFETTMPVTPLEVRYNVPSQMDPDQNPTFELPTPIAKTDTSKIHLYEKIDSMWYRAKYTFGAEPGKPRSLKLVSAWDPGHEYSVEVDSAAFTDIYGKVSAKYKQGVRIPSMDEYGTLIMTLQNMEGKNCLLQLLNESDKPVKEAYAKNNQATFHYIKPGNYYLRLIVDDNDNGKWDTGDYATQRQPEAVYYYPKAIECKAKRDVQGTWNPRLLPLYKQKPAAITKQKADAQRKIKRRNAERARSLDISLPDELLNSGQ
;
A
#
# COMPACT_ATOMS: atom_id res chain seq x y z
N PHE A 1 26.65 4.46 9.66
CA PHE A 1 27.61 5.59 9.74
C PHE A 1 28.34 5.49 11.08
N SER A 2 29.51 6.13 11.25
CA SER A 2 30.24 6.10 12.54
C SER A 2 30.36 7.51 13.10
N ILE A 3 30.01 7.71 14.37
CA ILE A 3 30.28 8.95 15.10
C ILE A 3 31.61 8.77 15.84
N ARG A 4 32.58 9.66 15.63
CA ARG A 4 33.92 9.59 16.22
C ARG A 4 34.15 10.75 17.16
N GLY A 5 35.04 10.58 18.14
CA GLY A 5 35.40 11.64 19.09
C GLY A 5 34.36 11.89 20.18
N VAL A 6 33.50 10.90 20.47
CA VAL A 6 32.53 10.97 21.56
C VAL A 6 33.25 10.77 22.89
N ALA A 7 33.04 11.66 23.85
CA ALA A 7 33.59 11.52 25.19
C ALA A 7 32.95 10.35 25.95
N LYS A 8 33.57 9.92 27.05
CA LYS A 8 32.93 8.93 27.94
C LYS A 8 31.78 9.61 28.68
N GLY A 9 30.58 9.04 28.58
CA GLY A 9 29.38 9.55 29.22
C GLY A 9 28.15 8.77 28.81
N ASP A 10 27.01 9.17 29.36
CA ASP A 10 25.71 8.58 29.10
C ASP A 10 25.03 9.34 27.95
N TYR A 11 24.79 8.67 26.84
CA TYR A 11 24.21 9.28 25.64
C TYR A 11 22.87 8.64 25.28
N ARG A 12 21.97 9.48 24.75
CA ARG A 12 20.78 9.02 24.01
C ARG A 12 20.98 9.35 22.55
N ILE A 13 20.57 8.43 21.68
CA ILE A 13 20.74 8.60 20.24
C ILE A 13 19.38 8.79 19.59
N TYR A 14 19.30 9.88 18.83
CA TYR A 14 18.17 10.24 18.00
C TYR A 14 18.66 10.36 16.56
N ALA A 15 17.83 9.94 15.61
CA ALA A 15 18.03 10.20 14.20
C ALA A 15 16.79 10.89 13.65
N LEU A 16 17.00 12.06 13.05
CA LEU A 16 15.96 12.86 12.42
C LEU A 16 16.25 12.93 10.93
N GLN A 17 15.25 12.62 10.11
CA GLN A 17 15.28 12.97 8.69
C GLN A 17 14.73 14.39 8.54
N ASP A 18 15.60 15.35 8.81
CA ASP A 18 15.31 16.77 8.78
C ASP A 18 15.14 17.25 7.32
N MET A 19 13.98 17.84 7.01
CA MET A 19 13.69 18.36 5.69
C MET A 19 13.99 19.86 5.55
N ASP A 20 13.99 20.62 6.64
CA ASP A 20 14.13 22.08 6.63
C ASP A 20 15.50 22.58 7.15
N GLY A 21 16.34 21.66 7.66
CA GLY A 21 17.71 21.91 8.09
C GLY A 21 17.82 22.59 9.46
N ASN A 22 16.76 22.58 10.26
CA ASN A 22 16.71 23.27 11.55
C ASN A 22 17.20 22.43 12.75
N TYR A 23 17.49 21.14 12.55
CA TYR A 23 17.90 20.16 13.57
C TYR A 23 16.92 19.97 14.74
N MET A 24 15.65 20.30 14.56
CA MET A 24 14.59 20.24 15.56
C MET A 24 13.42 19.42 15.03
N TYR A 25 12.92 18.50 15.85
CA TYR A 25 11.69 17.79 15.55
C TYR A 25 10.48 18.70 15.85
N ASN A 26 10.04 19.45 14.83
CA ASN A 26 8.90 20.39 14.93
C ASN A 26 7.70 19.97 14.07
N GLN A 27 7.87 19.06 13.12
CA GLN A 27 6.84 18.59 12.21
C GLN A 27 6.61 17.09 12.37
N LYS A 28 5.36 16.70 12.67
CA LYS A 28 5.00 15.28 12.83
C LYS A 28 5.18 14.45 11.56
N SER A 29 5.30 15.08 10.38
CA SER A 29 5.57 14.45 9.10
C SER A 29 7.03 13.99 8.91
N GLU A 30 7.96 14.47 9.73
CA GLU A 30 9.36 14.07 9.64
C GLU A 30 9.59 12.66 10.19
N LYS A 31 10.57 11.95 9.63
CA LYS A 31 10.96 10.64 10.16
C LYS A 31 11.86 10.82 11.37
N LEU A 32 11.51 10.10 12.42
CA LEU A 32 12.26 10.06 13.67
C LEU A 32 12.65 8.62 13.97
N ALA A 33 13.81 8.44 14.58
CA ALA A 33 14.20 7.20 15.23
C ALA A 33 14.85 7.56 16.57
N PHE A 34 14.54 6.82 17.62
CA PHE A 34 15.14 7.06 18.94
C PHE A 34 15.35 5.73 19.67
N THR A 35 16.27 5.75 20.63
CA THR A 35 16.49 4.63 21.56
C THR A 35 16.08 5.04 22.97
N PRO A 36 15.29 4.21 23.69
CA PRO A 36 15.01 4.45 25.10
C PRO A 36 16.23 4.12 25.98
N GLU A 37 17.13 3.28 25.50
CA GLU A 37 18.34 2.84 26.21
C GLU A 37 19.42 3.93 26.24
N ILE A 38 20.13 4.00 27.36
CA ILE A 38 21.31 4.85 27.51
C ILE A 38 22.52 4.10 26.98
N ILE A 39 23.22 4.72 26.04
CA ILE A 39 24.41 4.16 25.42
C ILE A 39 25.65 4.80 26.03
N MET A 40 26.54 3.98 26.59
CA MET A 40 27.82 4.41 27.13
C MET A 40 28.96 3.96 26.19
N PRO A 41 29.63 4.89 25.48
CA PRO A 41 30.79 4.59 24.68
C PRO A 41 31.91 4.00 25.52
N SER A 42 32.50 2.93 25.04
CA SER A 42 33.66 2.29 25.66
C SER A 42 34.62 1.80 24.58
N TRP A 43 35.80 1.37 25.00
CA TRP A 43 36.77 0.75 24.11
C TRP A 43 37.43 -0.42 24.81
N LYS A 44 37.86 -1.39 24.03
CA LYS A 44 38.65 -2.53 24.49
C LYS A 44 39.77 -2.83 23.49
N PRO A 45 40.89 -3.42 23.92
CA PRO A 45 41.83 -4.02 22.99
C PRO A 45 41.14 -5.22 22.30
N ASP A 46 41.33 -5.34 21.00
CA ASP A 46 40.83 -6.46 20.19
C ASP A 46 41.87 -6.81 19.12
N ILE A 47 41.69 -7.97 18.47
CA ILE A 47 42.65 -8.49 17.50
C ILE A 47 41.90 -8.78 16.20
N ARG A 48 42.42 -8.25 15.09
CA ARG A 48 41.94 -8.61 13.76
C ARG A 48 42.98 -9.49 13.05
N GLN A 49 42.50 -10.44 12.27
CA GLN A 49 43.34 -11.24 11.40
C GLN A 49 43.55 -10.50 10.07
N ASP A 50 44.80 -10.30 9.68
CA ASP A 50 45.19 -9.76 8.39
C ASP A 50 45.86 -10.87 7.58
N THR A 51 45.17 -11.31 6.53
CA THR A 51 45.64 -12.39 5.67
C THR A 51 46.51 -11.81 4.56
N LEU A 52 47.80 -12.12 4.59
CA LEU A 52 48.70 -11.87 3.48
C LEU A 52 48.57 -13.03 2.50
N TRP A 53 48.18 -12.72 1.28
CA TRP A 53 48.07 -13.70 0.20
C TRP A 53 49.38 -13.74 -0.58
N ILE A 54 49.81 -14.95 -0.96
CA ILE A 54 50.81 -15.10 -2.02
C ILE A 54 50.05 -14.80 -3.30
N ASP A 55 49.25 -15.71 -3.81
CA ASP A 55 48.46 -15.51 -5.03
C ASP A 55 46.94 -15.47 -4.77
N SER A 56 46.14 -15.60 -5.82
CA SER A 56 44.67 -15.62 -5.73
C SER A 56 44.10 -16.79 -4.92
N LEU A 57 44.87 -17.86 -4.68
CA LEU A 57 44.41 -19.12 -4.12
C LEU A 57 45.20 -19.56 -2.87
N HIS A 58 46.41 -19.05 -2.65
CA HIS A 58 47.32 -19.47 -1.59
C HIS A 58 47.59 -18.36 -0.58
N ILE A 59 47.30 -18.67 0.69
CA ILE A 59 47.54 -17.80 1.84
C ILE A 59 49.02 -17.89 2.25
N LYS A 60 49.72 -16.76 2.32
CA LYS A 60 51.13 -16.65 2.77
C LYS A 60 51.23 -16.77 4.28
N ASP A 61 50.42 -15.98 4.97
CA ASP A 61 50.50 -15.76 6.40
C ASP A 61 49.20 -15.13 6.91
N ILE A 62 48.80 -15.45 8.13
CA ILE A 62 47.66 -14.83 8.82
C ILE A 62 48.21 -14.15 10.07
N LYS A 63 48.46 -12.83 9.96
CA LYS A 63 48.99 -12.06 11.09
C LYS A 63 47.85 -11.56 11.97
N GLN A 64 48.05 -11.68 13.28
CA GLN A 64 47.17 -11.06 14.26
C GLN A 64 47.64 -9.63 14.53
N VAL A 65 46.80 -8.66 14.19
CA VAL A 65 47.10 -7.24 14.40
C VAL A 65 46.21 -6.72 15.53
N PRO A 66 46.78 -6.29 16.67
CA PRO A 66 45.99 -5.67 17.73
C PRO A 66 45.45 -4.32 17.26
N TYR A 67 44.22 -4.00 17.63
CA TYR A 67 43.59 -2.71 17.37
C TYR A 67 42.64 -2.34 18.53
N THR A 68 42.31 -1.06 18.64
CA THR A 68 41.31 -0.60 19.60
C THR A 68 39.92 -0.79 19.01
N HIS A 69 39.10 -1.63 19.64
CA HIS A 69 37.70 -1.82 19.28
C HIS A 69 36.83 -0.87 20.10
N PHE A 70 36.10 0.00 19.40
CA PHE A 70 35.19 0.97 20.01
C PHE A 70 33.78 0.39 20.05
N LEU A 71 33.13 0.50 21.21
CA LEU A 71 31.81 -0.06 21.50
C LEU A 71 30.82 1.04 21.94
N PRO A 72 29.51 0.87 21.69
CA PRO A 72 28.92 -0.17 20.85
C PRO A 72 29.10 0.11 19.35
N ASP A 73 29.27 -0.93 18.55
CA ASP A 73 29.44 -0.86 17.09
C ASP A 73 28.23 -1.42 16.30
N ASP A 74 27.15 -1.75 17.00
CA ASP A 74 25.96 -2.44 16.48
C ASP A 74 24.64 -1.72 16.80
N VAL A 75 24.67 -0.44 17.14
CA VAL A 75 23.46 0.34 17.45
C VAL A 75 22.53 0.41 16.24
N VAL A 76 21.30 -0.06 16.42
CA VAL A 76 20.23 0.02 15.42
C VAL A 76 19.10 0.89 15.93
N LEU A 77 18.67 1.85 15.10
CA LEU A 77 17.49 2.67 15.35
C LEU A 77 16.39 2.29 14.34
N ASN A 78 15.18 2.08 14.85
CA ASN A 78 14.01 1.84 14.01
C ASN A 78 13.38 3.19 13.68
N SER A 79 13.51 3.62 12.43
CA SER A 79 12.91 4.87 11.97
C SER A 79 11.42 4.70 11.70
N PHE A 80 10.62 5.68 12.10
CA PHE A 80 9.18 5.72 11.89
C PHE A 80 8.69 7.15 11.62
N THR A 81 7.48 7.27 11.07
CA THR A 81 6.79 8.56 10.91
C THR A 81 5.58 8.55 11.83
N PRO A 82 5.51 9.42 12.84
CA PRO A 82 4.37 9.47 13.75
C PRO A 82 3.06 9.73 13.00
N THR A 83 1.97 9.19 13.53
CA THR A 83 0.64 9.53 13.01
C THR A 83 0.38 11.01 13.24
N GLN A 84 0.13 11.75 12.16
CA GLN A 84 -0.28 13.13 12.27
C GLN A 84 -1.72 13.19 12.77
N THR A 85 -1.89 13.59 14.03
CA THR A 85 -3.20 13.73 14.68
C THR A 85 -3.82 15.12 14.53
N ASP A 86 -3.01 16.10 14.10
CA ASP A 86 -3.43 17.49 14.05
C ASP A 86 -4.37 17.68 12.86
N ARG A 87 -5.60 18.13 13.13
CA ARG A 87 -6.66 18.31 12.16
C ARG A 87 -6.76 19.76 11.74
N TYR A 88 -6.59 19.99 10.44
CA TYR A 88 -6.81 21.27 9.79
C TYR A 88 -7.43 21.06 8.42
N PHE A 89 -8.23 22.03 8.00
CA PHE A 89 -8.86 22.02 6.69
C PHE A 89 -7.81 22.34 5.63
N LEU A 90 -7.64 21.44 4.65
CA LEU A 90 -6.65 21.59 3.59
C LEU A 90 -7.24 22.32 2.39
N LYS A 91 -8.37 21.81 1.88
CA LYS A 91 -9.03 22.34 0.68
C LYS A 91 -10.42 21.74 0.48
N SER A 92 -11.22 22.43 -0.32
CA SER A 92 -12.45 21.92 -0.94
C SER A 92 -12.29 21.82 -2.44
N GLU A 93 -12.84 20.77 -3.07
CA GLU A 93 -12.79 20.61 -4.52
C GLU A 93 -14.10 20.04 -5.07
N ARG A 94 -14.57 20.59 -6.21
CA ARG A 94 -15.71 20.08 -6.98
C ARG A 94 -15.29 19.80 -8.42
N LYS A 95 -14.64 18.65 -8.62
CA LYS A 95 -14.18 18.20 -9.94
C LYS A 95 -15.35 17.88 -10.85
N GLU A 96 -16.34 17.19 -10.31
CA GLU A 96 -17.58 16.83 -10.98
C GLU A 96 -18.74 17.67 -10.42
N PRO A 97 -19.78 17.94 -11.21
CA PRO A 97 -20.88 18.78 -10.77
C PRO A 97 -21.75 18.12 -9.69
N ASN A 98 -21.73 16.80 -9.57
CA ASN A 98 -22.64 16.03 -8.73
C ASN A 98 -22.15 15.81 -7.29
N HIS A 99 -20.89 16.14 -6.98
CA HIS A 99 -20.35 16.03 -5.63
C HIS A 99 -19.20 17.00 -5.42
N PHE A 100 -18.94 17.34 -4.16
CA PHE A 100 -17.71 18.02 -3.76
C PHE A 100 -17.01 17.23 -2.66
N THR A 101 -15.71 17.47 -2.52
CA THR A 101 -14.84 16.78 -1.58
C THR A 101 -14.19 17.78 -0.65
N LEU A 102 -14.24 17.50 0.64
CA LEU A 102 -13.51 18.24 1.67
C LEU A 102 -12.33 17.39 2.11
N PHE A 103 -11.15 18.01 2.17
CA PHE A 103 -9.91 17.37 2.58
C PHE A 103 -9.43 17.98 3.90
N PHE A 104 -9.20 17.13 4.88
CA PHE A 104 -8.59 17.45 6.16
C PHE A 104 -7.25 16.71 6.28
N SER A 105 -6.36 17.21 7.13
CA SER A 105 -5.11 16.52 7.45
C SER A 105 -5.30 15.29 8.34
N TYR A 106 -6.38 15.26 9.12
CA TYR A 106 -6.75 14.15 9.99
C TYR A 106 -8.27 14.07 10.17
N GLY A 107 -8.74 12.89 10.55
CA GLY A 107 -10.15 12.61 10.78
C GLY A 107 -10.69 13.08 12.12
N ASP A 108 -12.00 13.03 12.23
CA ASP A 108 -12.73 13.24 13.48
C ASP A 108 -14.05 12.49 13.41
N ALA A 109 -14.51 12.03 14.58
CA ALA A 109 -15.79 11.33 14.71
C ALA A 109 -16.95 12.25 14.32
N ASP A 110 -16.84 13.54 14.67
CA ASP A 110 -17.80 14.57 14.29
C ASP A 110 -17.51 15.08 12.87
N LEU A 111 -18.40 14.71 11.95
CA LEU A 111 -18.35 15.18 10.57
C LEU A 111 -18.70 16.68 10.49
N PRO A 112 -18.11 17.43 9.54
CA PRO A 112 -18.41 18.84 9.34
C PRO A 112 -19.89 19.09 9.10
N GLN A 113 -20.47 20.04 9.82
CA GLN A 113 -21.85 20.48 9.61
C GLN A 113 -21.86 21.58 8.54
N ILE A 114 -22.69 21.39 7.52
CA ILE A 114 -22.78 22.30 6.38
C ILE A 114 -24.11 23.05 6.42
N THR A 115 -24.03 24.38 6.42
CA THR A 115 -25.17 25.27 6.24
C THR A 115 -25.05 25.99 4.90
N GLY A 116 -26.03 25.79 4.01
CA GLY A 116 -26.04 26.44 2.71
C GLY A 116 -26.41 27.92 2.84
N LEU A 117 -25.63 28.80 2.20
CA LEU A 117 -25.90 30.24 2.15
C LEU A 117 -26.73 30.62 0.92
N ASN A 118 -26.52 29.90 -0.19
CA ASN A 118 -27.25 30.11 -1.45
C ASN A 118 -28.03 28.86 -1.90
N PHE A 119 -28.23 27.89 -1.00
CA PHE A 119 -29.08 26.72 -1.22
C PHE A 119 -29.57 26.15 0.12
N ASN A 120 -30.60 25.32 0.07
CA ASN A 120 -31.08 24.59 1.24
C ASN A 120 -30.23 23.33 1.46
N ALA A 121 -29.48 23.28 2.55
CA ALA A 121 -28.64 22.11 2.89
C ALA A 121 -29.41 20.94 3.51
N LYS A 122 -30.68 21.13 3.91
CA LYS A 122 -31.47 20.10 4.56
C LYS A 122 -31.72 18.93 3.60
N ASP A 123 -31.20 17.75 3.94
CA ASP A 123 -31.29 16.52 3.14
C ASP A 123 -30.73 16.65 1.70
N ALA A 124 -29.90 17.66 1.46
CA ALA A 124 -29.30 17.92 0.14
C ALA A 124 -28.18 16.93 -0.21
N PHE A 125 -27.63 16.23 0.79
CA PHE A 125 -26.40 15.47 0.65
C PHE A 125 -26.52 13.99 0.98
N ILE A 126 -25.71 13.18 0.32
CA ILE A 126 -25.28 11.87 0.83
C ILE A 126 -23.80 12.01 1.19
N THR A 127 -23.51 11.80 2.48
CA THR A 127 -22.17 11.95 3.05
C THR A 127 -21.41 10.62 2.98
N GLU A 128 -20.24 10.65 2.37
CA GLU A 128 -19.37 9.49 2.18
C GLU A 128 -17.98 9.84 2.73
N PRO A 129 -17.72 9.59 4.04
CA PRO A 129 -16.40 9.76 4.63
C PRO A 129 -15.46 8.59 4.25
N SER A 130 -14.17 8.89 4.17
CA SER A 130 -13.10 7.87 4.12
C SER A 130 -13.08 7.05 5.41
N LEU A 131 -12.36 5.92 5.41
CA LEU A 131 -12.17 5.09 6.60
C LEU A 131 -11.61 5.89 7.80
N ASN A 132 -10.71 6.82 7.52
CA ASN A 132 -10.10 7.69 8.52
C ASN A 132 -10.89 8.99 8.73
N GLN A 133 -12.02 9.21 8.05
CA GLN A 133 -12.85 10.43 8.13
C GLN A 133 -12.11 11.75 7.82
N ASP A 134 -10.96 11.68 7.15
CA ASP A 134 -10.14 12.83 6.74
C ASP A 134 -10.56 13.42 5.38
N THR A 135 -11.15 12.59 4.52
CA THR A 135 -11.63 12.96 3.20
C THR A 135 -13.11 12.65 3.15
N ILE A 136 -13.93 13.66 2.92
CA ILE A 136 -15.39 13.53 2.99
C ILE A 136 -15.98 13.99 1.66
N ILE A 137 -16.69 13.09 1.01
CA ILE A 137 -17.40 13.37 -0.24
C ILE A 137 -18.86 13.66 0.10
N TYR A 138 -19.37 14.78 -0.40
CA TYR A 138 -20.77 15.16 -0.31
C TYR A 138 -21.40 15.07 -1.70
N TRP A 139 -22.22 14.05 -1.89
CA TRP A 139 -22.99 13.86 -3.11
C TRP A 139 -24.27 14.66 -3.07
N LEU A 140 -24.56 15.43 -4.11
CA LEU A 140 -25.75 16.27 -4.21
C LEU A 140 -26.93 15.42 -4.66
N ARG A 141 -28.01 15.36 -3.87
CA ARG A 141 -29.22 14.62 -4.26
C ARG A 141 -30.02 15.34 -5.34
N ASP A 142 -30.16 16.65 -5.19
CA ASP A 142 -31.01 17.45 -6.08
C ASP A 142 -30.26 17.87 -7.35
N THR A 143 -30.83 17.52 -8.50
CA THR A 143 -30.33 17.94 -9.81
C THR A 143 -30.27 19.46 -9.99
N ALA A 144 -31.13 20.24 -9.32
CA ALA A 144 -31.04 21.70 -9.32
C ALA A 144 -29.71 22.17 -8.71
N LEU A 145 -29.26 21.57 -7.60
CA LEU A 145 -27.97 21.86 -6.97
C LEU A 145 -26.79 21.38 -7.82
N VAL A 146 -26.95 20.24 -8.49
CA VAL A 146 -25.96 19.74 -9.47
C VAL A 146 -25.78 20.73 -10.62
N ASN A 147 -26.83 21.44 -11.02
CA ASN A 147 -26.80 22.44 -12.10
C ASN A 147 -26.37 23.83 -11.65
N GLN A 148 -26.35 24.08 -10.34
CA GLN A 148 -25.81 25.30 -9.76
C GLN A 148 -24.28 25.24 -9.71
N ASP A 149 -23.61 26.10 -10.49
CA ASP A 149 -22.15 26.06 -10.64
C ASP A 149 -21.40 26.48 -9.37
N THR A 150 -21.99 27.38 -8.57
CA THR A 150 -21.37 27.93 -7.35
C THR A 150 -22.18 27.57 -6.10
N LEU A 151 -21.57 26.83 -5.18
CA LEU A 151 -22.16 26.53 -3.87
C LEU A 151 -21.44 27.37 -2.80
N ARG A 152 -22.19 28.23 -2.13
CA ARG A 152 -21.72 29.02 -0.99
C ARG A 152 -22.30 28.42 0.27
N MET A 153 -21.44 28.07 1.21
CA MET A 153 -21.83 27.40 2.43
C MET A 153 -20.95 27.84 3.59
N GLN A 154 -21.47 27.71 4.79
CA GLN A 154 -20.71 27.81 6.02
C GLN A 154 -20.49 26.38 6.54
N MET A 155 -19.26 26.10 6.99
CA MET A 155 -18.83 24.81 7.48
C MET A 155 -18.38 24.96 8.93
N LEU A 156 -19.05 24.24 9.82
CA LEU A 156 -18.64 24.08 11.22
C LEU A 156 -17.91 22.74 11.36
N TYR A 157 -16.65 22.78 11.81
CA TYR A 157 -15.80 21.60 12.00
C TYR A 157 -14.83 21.79 13.16
N ASN A 158 -14.27 20.71 13.70
CA ASN A 158 -13.25 20.80 14.75
C ASN A 158 -11.84 20.93 14.14
N MET A 159 -11.09 21.94 14.55
CA MET A 159 -9.70 22.18 14.16
C MET A 159 -8.78 22.04 15.38
N THR A 160 -7.56 21.53 15.18
CA THR A 160 -6.55 21.48 16.23
C THR A 160 -5.91 22.86 16.42
N ASP A 161 -5.88 23.35 17.66
CA ASP A 161 -5.21 24.59 18.04
C ASP A 161 -3.69 24.40 18.24
N SER A 162 -2.97 25.48 18.55
CA SER A 162 -1.53 25.44 18.81
C SER A 162 -1.13 24.60 20.04
N ALA A 163 -2.08 24.28 20.92
CA ALA A 163 -1.89 23.42 22.08
C ALA A 163 -2.24 21.94 21.79
N GLY A 164 -2.61 21.60 20.55
CA GLY A 164 -2.95 20.25 20.13
C GLY A 164 -4.39 19.83 20.50
N LYS A 165 -5.26 20.76 20.90
CA LYS A 165 -6.66 20.47 21.29
C LYS A 165 -7.63 20.76 20.15
N LEU A 166 -8.67 19.93 20.03
CA LEU A 166 -9.75 20.12 19.06
C LEU A 166 -10.71 21.22 19.55
N VAL A 167 -10.88 22.25 18.74
CA VAL A 167 -11.77 23.39 18.99
C VAL A 167 -12.69 23.59 17.80
N PRO A 168 -14.01 23.82 18.00
CA PRO A 168 -14.92 24.08 16.90
C PRO A 168 -14.56 25.39 16.19
N LYS A 169 -14.51 25.33 14.86
CA LYS A 169 -14.21 26.45 13.97
C LYS A 169 -15.26 26.53 12.86
N THR A 170 -15.62 27.76 12.53
CA THR A 170 -16.54 28.07 11.45
C THR A 170 -15.79 28.73 10.32
N ASP A 171 -15.85 28.15 9.12
CA ASP A 171 -15.29 28.75 7.90
C ASP A 171 -16.40 28.90 6.84
N THR A 172 -16.32 29.96 6.02
CA THR A 172 -17.18 30.15 4.85
C THR A 172 -16.48 29.64 3.60
N LEU A 173 -17.15 28.79 2.83
CA LEU A 173 -16.63 28.16 1.63
C LEU A 173 -17.43 28.57 0.38
N GLU A 174 -16.71 28.85 -0.70
CA GLU A 174 -17.27 29.03 -2.04
C GLU A 174 -16.68 27.96 -2.97
N ILE A 175 -17.52 26.98 -3.34
CA ILE A 175 -17.10 25.82 -4.11
C ILE A 175 -17.64 25.94 -5.54
N LEU A 176 -16.71 26.06 -6.49
CA LEU A 176 -16.98 26.19 -7.92
C LEU A 176 -16.86 24.84 -8.63
N SER A 177 -17.83 24.51 -9.48
CA SER A 177 -17.73 23.34 -10.36
C SER A 177 -16.65 23.58 -11.43
N LYS A 178 -15.69 22.64 -11.54
CA LYS A 178 -14.70 22.65 -12.64
C LYS A 178 -15.32 22.43 -14.03
N VAL A 179 -16.56 21.92 -14.08
CA VAL A 179 -17.32 21.72 -15.32
C VAL A 179 -18.62 22.53 -15.24
N PRO A 180 -18.63 23.78 -15.74
CA PRO A 180 -19.81 24.65 -15.70
C PRO A 180 -21.00 24.04 -16.43
N TYR A 181 -22.22 24.40 -16.00
CA TYR A 181 -23.47 23.93 -16.61
C TYR A 181 -23.53 24.21 -18.11
N ALA A 182 -23.17 25.42 -18.54
CA ALA A 182 -23.14 25.80 -19.96
C ALA A 182 -22.23 24.89 -20.81
N LYS A 183 -21.08 24.48 -20.27
CA LYS A 183 -20.15 23.56 -20.94
C LYS A 183 -20.73 22.15 -21.07
N ARG A 184 -21.46 21.69 -20.05
CA ARG A 184 -22.16 20.39 -20.08
C ARG A 184 -23.28 20.38 -21.11
N LEU A 185 -24.08 21.44 -21.15
CA LEU A 185 -25.18 21.59 -22.11
C LEU A 185 -24.65 21.57 -23.55
N LYS A 186 -23.58 22.34 -23.81
CA LYS A 186 -22.91 22.34 -25.13
C LYS A 186 -22.40 20.94 -25.51
N ARG A 187 -21.75 20.23 -24.57
CA ARG A 187 -21.27 18.85 -24.83
C ARG A 187 -22.40 17.87 -25.12
N GLN A 188 -23.51 17.94 -24.38
CA GLN A 188 -24.69 17.11 -24.64
C GLN A 188 -25.28 17.38 -26.02
N GLN A 189 -25.37 18.66 -26.41
CA GLN A 189 -25.85 19.04 -27.74
C GLN A 189 -24.93 18.52 -28.85
N GLU A 190 -23.61 18.66 -28.68
CA GLU A 190 -22.63 18.11 -29.63
C GLU A 190 -22.71 16.57 -29.74
N GLU A 191 -22.92 15.85 -28.63
CA GLU A 191 -23.11 14.40 -28.61
C GLU A 191 -24.42 13.99 -29.30
N TYR A 192 -25.50 14.74 -29.07
CA TYR A 192 -26.79 14.53 -29.74
C TYR A 192 -26.68 14.77 -31.25
N ASP A 193 -26.10 15.88 -31.69
CA ASP A 193 -25.92 16.20 -33.11
C ASP A 193 -25.07 15.16 -33.84
N LYS A 194 -24.02 14.64 -33.16
CA LYS A 194 -23.20 13.53 -33.67
C LYS A 194 -24.00 12.24 -33.79
N TRP A 195 -24.85 11.94 -32.80
CA TRP A 195 -25.72 10.78 -32.84
C TRP A 195 -26.75 10.89 -33.98
N VAL A 196 -27.43 12.03 -34.15
CA VAL A 196 -28.39 12.27 -35.24
C VAL A 196 -27.73 12.07 -36.61
N LYS A 197 -26.57 12.70 -36.86
CA LYS A 197 -25.82 12.53 -38.12
C LYS A 197 -25.42 11.08 -38.37
N LYS A 198 -25.15 10.29 -37.32
CA LYS A 198 -24.82 8.87 -37.45
C LYS A 198 -26.07 8.06 -37.85
N GLN A 199 -27.23 8.38 -37.30
CA GLN A 199 -28.50 7.71 -37.64
C GLN A 199 -28.96 8.05 -39.06
N GLU A 200 -28.85 9.31 -39.51
CA GLU A 200 -29.16 9.71 -40.89
C GLU A 200 -28.31 8.94 -41.90
N LYS A 201 -26.99 8.88 -41.67
CA LYS A 201 -26.07 8.09 -42.51
C LYS A 201 -26.37 6.59 -42.49
N ALA A 202 -26.85 6.05 -41.38
CA ALA A 202 -27.25 4.64 -41.30
C ALA A 202 -28.52 4.39 -42.14
N LYS A 203 -29.49 5.31 -42.07
CA LYS A 203 -30.74 5.27 -42.85
C LYS A 203 -30.47 5.37 -44.35
N GLU A 204 -29.63 6.30 -44.80
CA GLU A 204 -29.22 6.43 -46.21
C GLU A 204 -28.54 5.16 -46.74
N ARG A 205 -27.80 4.44 -45.88
CA ARG A 205 -27.08 3.21 -46.23
C ARG A 205 -27.91 1.94 -46.05
N GLY A 206 -29.22 2.06 -45.76
CA GLY A 206 -30.11 0.90 -45.54
C GLY A 206 -29.72 0.03 -44.34
N LYS A 207 -29.01 0.57 -43.35
CA LYS A 207 -28.65 -0.13 -42.11
C LYS A 207 -29.69 0.13 -41.02
N ALA A 208 -29.74 -0.76 -40.03
CA ALA A 208 -30.55 -0.55 -38.84
C ALA A 208 -30.19 0.79 -38.16
N PHE A 209 -31.20 1.56 -37.78
CA PHE A 209 -31.07 2.87 -37.14
C PHE A 209 -32.00 2.96 -35.92
N GLU A 210 -31.66 3.83 -34.99
CA GLU A 210 -32.41 4.08 -33.76
C GLU A 210 -33.21 5.39 -33.87
N THR A 211 -34.41 5.41 -33.31
CA THR A 211 -35.31 6.58 -33.35
C THR A 211 -35.07 7.55 -32.19
N THR A 212 -34.54 7.06 -31.07
CA THR A 212 -34.30 7.83 -29.86
C THR A 212 -32.90 7.56 -29.33
N MET A 213 -32.20 8.60 -28.88
CA MET A 213 -30.86 8.45 -28.31
C MET A 213 -30.93 7.57 -27.05
N PRO A 214 -30.19 6.46 -26.99
CA PRO A 214 -30.18 5.60 -25.83
C PRO A 214 -29.56 6.35 -24.64
N VAL A 215 -30.15 6.16 -23.46
CA VAL A 215 -29.61 6.73 -22.22
C VAL A 215 -28.27 6.07 -21.91
N THR A 216 -27.26 6.90 -21.60
CA THR A 216 -25.95 6.39 -21.19
C THR A 216 -26.09 5.59 -19.90
N PRO A 217 -25.72 4.30 -19.89
CA PRO A 217 -25.85 3.46 -18.70
C PRO A 217 -24.87 3.90 -17.60
N LEU A 218 -25.11 3.43 -16.38
CA LEU A 218 -24.18 3.54 -15.28
C LEU A 218 -22.94 2.68 -15.57
N GLU A 219 -21.78 3.31 -15.66
CA GLU A 219 -20.48 2.65 -15.90
C GLU A 219 -19.94 2.05 -14.60
N VAL A 220 -20.48 0.88 -14.24
CA VAL A 220 -19.94 0.09 -13.12
C VAL A 220 -18.60 -0.50 -13.53
N ARG A 221 -17.59 -0.32 -12.68
CA ARG A 221 -16.28 -0.91 -12.90
C ARG A 221 -16.24 -2.30 -12.27
N TYR A 222 -16.33 -3.30 -13.14
CA TYR A 222 -16.27 -4.71 -12.77
C TYR A 222 -14.82 -5.19 -12.69
N ASN A 223 -14.29 -5.38 -11.49
CA ASN A 223 -12.97 -5.98 -11.27
C ASN A 223 -13.12 -7.51 -11.18
N VAL A 224 -13.44 -8.11 -12.33
CA VAL A 224 -13.58 -9.56 -12.49
C VAL A 224 -12.47 -10.04 -13.43
N PRO A 225 -11.33 -10.54 -12.92
CA PRO A 225 -10.24 -10.99 -13.78
C PRO A 225 -10.63 -12.30 -14.48
N SER A 226 -10.07 -12.56 -15.67
CA SER A 226 -10.29 -13.81 -16.41
C SER A 226 -9.73 -15.04 -15.70
N GLN A 227 -8.73 -14.84 -14.84
CA GLN A 227 -8.17 -15.86 -13.97
C GLN A 227 -8.04 -15.29 -12.56
N MET A 228 -8.47 -16.06 -11.55
CA MET A 228 -8.49 -15.62 -10.16
C MET A 228 -8.00 -16.74 -9.23
N ASP A 229 -7.30 -16.37 -8.17
CA ASP A 229 -6.87 -17.36 -7.16
C ASP A 229 -8.05 -17.74 -6.25
N PRO A 230 -8.12 -18.98 -5.70
CA PRO A 230 -9.28 -19.44 -4.93
C PRO A 230 -9.64 -18.63 -3.69
N ASP A 231 -8.68 -17.86 -3.14
CA ASP A 231 -8.88 -17.00 -1.97
C ASP A 231 -9.23 -15.54 -2.33
N GLN A 232 -9.29 -15.22 -3.62
CA GLN A 232 -9.70 -13.91 -4.12
C GLN A 232 -11.19 -13.90 -4.47
N ASN A 233 -11.73 -12.70 -4.62
CA ASN A 233 -13.16 -12.50 -4.87
C ASN A 233 -13.38 -11.30 -5.79
N PRO A 234 -14.32 -11.35 -6.74
CA PRO A 234 -14.58 -10.22 -7.62
C PRO A 234 -15.20 -9.03 -6.87
N THR A 235 -14.82 -7.82 -7.29
CA THR A 235 -15.34 -6.57 -6.72
C THR A 235 -15.97 -5.69 -7.79
N PHE A 236 -16.93 -4.87 -7.38
CA PHE A 236 -17.76 -4.03 -8.24
C PHE A 236 -17.66 -2.61 -7.68
N GLU A 237 -16.95 -1.74 -8.40
CA GLU A 237 -16.77 -0.35 -8.03
C GLU A 237 -17.83 0.52 -8.73
N LEU A 238 -18.63 1.21 -7.94
CA LEU A 238 -19.76 2.01 -8.41
C LEU A 238 -19.33 3.47 -8.53
N PRO A 239 -19.57 4.15 -9.66
CA PRO A 239 -19.10 5.52 -9.86
C PRO A 239 -19.87 6.55 -9.03
N THR A 240 -21.11 6.22 -8.63
CA THR A 240 -22.02 7.08 -7.85
C THR A 240 -22.69 6.28 -6.74
N PRO A 241 -23.25 6.93 -5.70
CA PRO A 241 -24.04 6.24 -4.68
C PRO A 241 -25.25 5.55 -5.30
N ILE A 242 -25.56 4.36 -4.80
CA ILE A 242 -26.68 3.56 -5.27
C ILE A 242 -27.93 3.86 -4.46
N ALA A 243 -29.05 4.00 -5.16
CA ALA A 243 -30.38 4.01 -4.56
C ALA A 243 -30.93 2.59 -4.37
N LYS A 244 -30.71 1.69 -5.36
CA LYS A 244 -31.18 0.30 -5.30
C LYS A 244 -30.21 -0.69 -5.94
N THR A 245 -29.98 -1.80 -5.25
CA THR A 245 -29.28 -2.98 -5.78
C THR A 245 -30.25 -4.15 -5.85
N ASP A 246 -30.46 -4.68 -7.04
CA ASP A 246 -31.30 -5.86 -7.27
C ASP A 246 -30.41 -7.10 -7.40
N THR A 247 -30.28 -7.85 -6.30
CA THR A 247 -29.44 -9.06 -6.26
C THR A 247 -30.03 -10.22 -7.06
N SER A 248 -31.32 -10.17 -7.43
CA SER A 248 -31.95 -11.20 -8.26
C SER A 248 -31.44 -11.21 -9.70
N LYS A 249 -30.84 -10.09 -10.14
CA LYS A 249 -30.25 -9.85 -11.47
C LYS A 249 -28.75 -10.11 -11.53
N ILE A 250 -28.18 -10.60 -10.44
CA ILE A 250 -26.79 -11.00 -10.34
C ILE A 250 -26.79 -12.52 -10.33
N HIS A 251 -25.95 -13.11 -11.16
CA HIS A 251 -25.87 -14.56 -11.30
C HIS A 251 -24.41 -14.99 -11.32
N LEU A 252 -24.15 -16.08 -10.60
CA LEU A 252 -22.90 -16.80 -10.67
C LEU A 252 -23.21 -18.20 -11.20
N TYR A 253 -22.55 -18.56 -12.29
CA TYR A 253 -22.61 -19.89 -12.85
C TYR A 253 -21.27 -20.59 -12.73
N GLU A 254 -21.30 -21.89 -12.54
CA GLU A 254 -20.16 -22.78 -12.48
C GLU A 254 -20.30 -23.83 -13.59
N LYS A 255 -19.21 -24.14 -14.27
CA LYS A 255 -19.19 -25.12 -15.34
C LYS A 255 -18.75 -26.49 -14.82
N ILE A 256 -19.66 -27.45 -14.86
CA ILE A 256 -19.42 -28.85 -14.48
C ILE A 256 -19.77 -29.73 -15.68
N ASP A 257 -18.82 -30.56 -16.13
CA ASP A 257 -19.01 -31.50 -17.25
C ASP A 257 -19.64 -30.88 -18.51
N SER A 258 -19.26 -29.62 -18.81
CA SER A 258 -19.74 -28.79 -19.94
C SER A 258 -21.07 -28.05 -19.75
N MET A 259 -21.78 -28.26 -18.64
CA MET A 259 -23.03 -27.55 -18.33
C MET A 259 -22.82 -26.47 -17.27
N TRP A 260 -23.58 -25.38 -17.37
CA TRP A 260 -23.54 -24.27 -16.43
C TRP A 260 -24.60 -24.44 -15.35
N TYR A 261 -24.17 -24.54 -14.10
CA TYR A 261 -25.03 -24.65 -12.92
C TYR A 261 -24.94 -23.38 -12.08
N ARG A 262 -26.04 -23.01 -11.42
CA ARG A 262 -26.05 -21.82 -10.55
C ARG A 262 -25.25 -22.10 -9.28
N ALA A 263 -24.18 -21.35 -9.07
CA ALA A 263 -23.36 -21.43 -7.87
C ALA A 263 -23.93 -20.55 -6.75
N LYS A 264 -23.63 -20.94 -5.50
CA LYS A 264 -24.01 -20.17 -4.31
C LYS A 264 -23.01 -19.06 -4.08
N TYR A 265 -23.50 -17.84 -3.83
CA TYR A 265 -22.65 -16.70 -3.50
C TYR A 265 -23.34 -15.79 -2.48
N THR A 266 -22.53 -14.97 -1.84
CA THR A 266 -22.98 -13.84 -1.03
C THR A 266 -22.54 -12.56 -1.72
N PHE A 267 -23.36 -11.51 -1.64
CA PHE A 267 -23.09 -10.24 -2.29
C PHE A 267 -23.44 -9.10 -1.34
N GLY A 268 -22.51 -8.17 -1.14
CA GLY A 268 -22.70 -7.08 -0.19
C GLY A 268 -21.65 -5.99 -0.32
N ALA A 269 -21.83 -4.93 0.45
CA ALA A 269 -20.86 -3.83 0.51
C ALA A 269 -19.56 -4.28 1.20
N GLU A 270 -18.44 -3.78 0.69
CA GLU A 270 -17.14 -4.01 1.30
C GLU A 270 -16.97 -3.07 2.52
N PRO A 271 -16.72 -3.60 3.72
CA PRO A 271 -16.51 -2.77 4.90
C PRO A 271 -15.37 -1.77 4.70
N GLY A 272 -15.59 -0.51 5.08
CA GLY A 272 -14.57 0.55 5.00
C GLY A 272 -14.25 1.05 3.59
N LYS A 273 -14.89 0.52 2.53
CA LYS A 273 -14.76 1.02 1.16
C LYS A 273 -16.14 1.39 0.60
N PRO A 274 -16.53 2.66 0.66
CA PRO A 274 -17.82 3.06 0.12
C PRO A 274 -17.88 2.80 -1.38
N ARG A 275 -19.09 2.48 -1.88
CA ARG A 275 -19.37 2.17 -3.30
C ARG A 275 -18.59 0.97 -3.88
N SER A 276 -17.89 0.19 -3.04
CA SER A 276 -17.34 -1.11 -3.42
C SER A 276 -18.29 -2.22 -2.95
N LEU A 277 -18.73 -3.06 -3.88
CA LEU A 277 -19.47 -4.28 -3.57
C LEU A 277 -18.60 -5.49 -3.86
N LYS A 278 -18.76 -6.55 -3.08
CA LYS A 278 -17.97 -7.78 -3.17
C LYS A 278 -18.89 -8.98 -3.36
N LEU A 279 -18.54 -9.83 -4.32
CA LEU A 279 -19.17 -11.14 -4.51
C LEU A 279 -18.25 -12.19 -3.89
N VAL A 280 -18.74 -12.89 -2.87
CA VAL A 280 -17.97 -13.92 -2.17
C VAL A 280 -18.60 -15.28 -2.40
N SER A 281 -17.80 -16.22 -2.89
CA SER A 281 -18.17 -17.62 -3.13
C SER A 281 -17.10 -18.55 -2.58
N ALA A 282 -17.43 -19.82 -2.41
CA ALA A 282 -16.43 -20.88 -2.38
C ALA A 282 -16.02 -21.16 -3.82
N TRP A 283 -14.72 -21.09 -4.11
CA TRP A 283 -14.16 -21.28 -5.45
C TRP A 283 -13.43 -22.62 -5.49
N ASP A 284 -13.88 -23.52 -6.37
CA ASP A 284 -13.27 -24.82 -6.54
C ASP A 284 -12.09 -24.73 -7.53
N PRO A 285 -10.87 -25.15 -7.12
CA PRO A 285 -9.71 -25.12 -8.00
C PRO A 285 -9.90 -25.96 -9.27
N GLY A 286 -9.52 -25.40 -10.42
CA GLY A 286 -9.64 -26.05 -11.72
C GLY A 286 -10.99 -25.82 -12.42
N HIS A 287 -11.95 -25.20 -11.74
CA HIS A 287 -13.28 -24.94 -12.31
C HIS A 287 -13.34 -23.60 -13.07
N GLU A 288 -14.32 -23.51 -13.97
CA GLU A 288 -14.65 -22.29 -14.70
C GLU A 288 -15.98 -21.73 -14.19
N TYR A 289 -16.00 -20.42 -13.91
CA TYR A 289 -17.17 -19.70 -13.46
C TYR A 289 -17.54 -18.61 -14.47
N SER A 290 -18.81 -18.19 -14.47
CA SER A 290 -19.28 -17.04 -15.22
C SER A 290 -20.05 -16.12 -14.27
N VAL A 291 -19.55 -14.89 -14.14
CA VAL A 291 -20.23 -13.80 -13.44
C VAL A 291 -21.08 -13.07 -14.46
N GLU A 292 -22.39 -13.05 -14.24
CA GLU A 292 -23.35 -12.37 -15.09
C GLU A 292 -24.15 -11.36 -14.27
N VAL A 293 -24.27 -10.15 -14.81
CA VAL A 293 -25.05 -9.07 -14.22
C VAL A 293 -26.00 -8.54 -15.30
N ASP A 294 -27.29 -8.61 -15.02
CA ASP A 294 -28.30 -8.12 -15.94
C ASP A 294 -28.39 -6.58 -15.94
N SER A 295 -29.05 -6.05 -16.97
CA SER A 295 -29.36 -4.63 -17.07
C SER A 295 -30.22 -4.18 -15.90
N ALA A 296 -29.92 -2.99 -15.36
CA ALA A 296 -30.59 -2.43 -14.20
C ALA A 296 -30.52 -3.32 -12.94
N ALA A 297 -29.41 -4.05 -12.75
CA ALA A 297 -29.04 -4.62 -11.46
C ALA A 297 -28.65 -3.53 -10.44
N PHE A 298 -28.04 -2.44 -10.92
CA PHE A 298 -27.71 -1.27 -10.11
C PHE A 298 -28.47 -0.05 -10.60
N THR A 299 -29.07 0.71 -9.68
CA THR A 299 -29.71 2.00 -9.94
C THR A 299 -29.10 3.06 -9.04
N ASP A 300 -28.51 4.10 -9.62
CA ASP A 300 -27.93 5.18 -8.85
C ASP A 300 -28.99 6.18 -8.34
N ILE A 301 -28.55 7.09 -7.47
CA ILE A 301 -29.41 8.15 -6.91
C ILE A 301 -29.94 9.16 -7.95
N TYR A 302 -29.39 9.14 -9.17
CA TYR A 302 -29.80 9.99 -10.28
C TYR A 302 -30.68 9.25 -11.30
N GLY A 303 -31.04 7.99 -11.03
CA GLY A 303 -31.87 7.16 -11.89
C GLY A 303 -31.15 6.46 -13.04
N LYS A 304 -29.81 6.55 -13.14
CA LYS A 304 -29.04 5.77 -14.12
C LYS A 304 -28.98 4.31 -13.72
N VAL A 305 -29.06 3.44 -14.71
CA VAL A 305 -29.09 1.99 -14.53
C VAL A 305 -27.87 1.33 -15.16
N SER A 306 -27.37 0.25 -14.56
CA SER A 306 -26.24 -0.51 -15.11
C SER A 306 -26.59 -1.22 -16.42
N ALA A 307 -25.61 -1.34 -17.31
CA ALA A 307 -25.69 -2.19 -18.48
C ALA A 307 -25.48 -3.68 -18.10
N LYS A 308 -25.83 -4.58 -19.03
CA LYS A 308 -25.50 -6.01 -18.92
C LYS A 308 -23.99 -6.22 -18.91
N TYR A 309 -23.52 -7.14 -18.09
CA TYR A 309 -22.12 -7.54 -17.99
C TYR A 309 -22.02 -9.06 -17.87
N LYS A 310 -21.05 -9.65 -18.57
CA LYS A 310 -20.77 -11.07 -18.52
C LYS A 310 -19.27 -11.29 -18.63
N GLN A 311 -18.71 -12.04 -17.68
CA GLN A 311 -17.29 -12.36 -17.66
C GLN A 311 -17.07 -13.78 -17.16
N GLY A 312 -16.23 -14.54 -17.88
CA GLY A 312 -15.74 -15.84 -17.45
C GLY A 312 -14.52 -15.69 -16.52
N VAL A 313 -14.45 -16.54 -15.50
CA VAL A 313 -13.38 -16.60 -14.51
C VAL A 313 -12.90 -18.04 -14.41
N ARG A 314 -11.64 -18.29 -14.75
CA ARG A 314 -10.99 -19.59 -14.53
C ARG A 314 -10.30 -19.57 -13.16
N ILE A 315 -10.61 -20.55 -12.32
CA ILE A 315 -9.85 -20.80 -11.10
C ILE A 315 -8.78 -21.83 -11.43
N PRO A 316 -7.48 -21.51 -11.30
CA PRO A 316 -6.41 -22.46 -11.58
C PRO A 316 -6.52 -23.71 -10.71
N SER A 317 -6.04 -24.84 -11.24
CA SER A 317 -6.01 -26.09 -10.48
C SER A 317 -5.04 -25.97 -9.30
N MET A 318 -5.25 -26.77 -8.24
CA MET A 318 -4.28 -26.91 -7.14
C MET A 318 -2.88 -27.27 -7.64
N ASP A 319 -2.82 -27.93 -8.79
CA ASP A 319 -1.60 -28.30 -9.48
C ASP A 319 -0.74 -27.12 -9.95
N GLU A 320 -1.31 -25.91 -10.04
CA GLU A 320 -0.60 -24.68 -10.40
C GLU A 320 -0.05 -23.95 -9.17
N TYR A 321 -0.36 -24.42 -7.95
CA TYR A 321 -0.02 -23.76 -6.69
C TYR A 321 0.92 -24.59 -5.81
N GLY A 322 1.61 -23.92 -4.90
CA GLY A 322 2.30 -24.52 -3.75
C GLY A 322 1.76 -23.98 -2.42
N THR A 323 2.18 -24.62 -1.33
CA THR A 323 1.89 -24.19 0.04
C THR A 323 3.20 -23.82 0.74
N LEU A 324 3.23 -22.71 1.46
CA LEU A 324 4.37 -22.37 2.34
C LEU A 324 3.90 -22.42 3.78
N ILE A 325 4.59 -23.23 4.59
CA ILE A 325 4.37 -23.34 6.02
C ILE A 325 5.64 -22.84 6.71
N MET A 326 5.51 -21.77 7.49
CA MET A 326 6.61 -21.20 8.26
C MET A 326 6.36 -21.37 9.76
N THR A 327 7.29 -22.05 10.43
CA THR A 327 7.27 -22.24 11.89
C THR A 327 8.22 -21.25 12.56
N LEU A 328 7.69 -20.41 13.43
CA LEU A 328 8.43 -19.41 14.19
C LEU A 328 8.99 -20.03 15.49
N GLN A 329 10.24 -19.70 15.78
CA GLN A 329 10.90 -20.03 17.04
C GLN A 329 11.07 -18.78 17.90
N ASN A 330 10.95 -18.93 19.22
CA ASN A 330 11.12 -17.85 20.20
C ASN A 330 10.14 -16.67 20.02
N MET A 331 8.93 -16.94 19.52
CA MET A 331 7.85 -15.96 19.34
C MET A 331 6.58 -16.36 20.10
N GLU A 332 6.71 -17.22 21.12
CA GLU A 332 5.59 -17.66 21.95
C GLU A 332 4.89 -16.49 22.64
N GLY A 333 3.55 -16.50 22.62
CA GLY A 333 2.73 -15.45 23.22
C GLY A 333 2.72 -14.11 22.47
N LYS A 334 3.34 -14.03 21.28
CA LYS A 334 3.32 -12.84 20.43
C LYS A 334 2.37 -13.01 19.25
N ASN A 335 1.56 -11.98 19.01
CA ASN A 335 0.74 -11.86 17.81
C ASN A 335 1.65 -11.52 16.62
N CYS A 336 1.70 -12.43 15.67
CA CYS A 336 2.69 -12.42 14.59
C CYS A 336 1.97 -12.40 13.25
N LEU A 337 2.04 -11.28 12.54
CA LEU A 337 1.56 -11.14 11.18
C LEU A 337 2.72 -11.37 10.20
N LEU A 338 2.69 -12.47 9.45
CA LEU A 338 3.66 -12.71 8.39
C LEU A 338 3.11 -12.23 7.05
N GLN A 339 3.98 -11.59 6.29
CA GLN A 339 3.71 -11.12 4.95
C GLN A 339 4.67 -11.80 3.97
N LEU A 340 4.10 -12.43 2.96
CA LEU A 340 4.82 -12.98 1.81
C LEU A 340 5.04 -11.86 0.79
N LEU A 341 6.29 -11.50 0.56
CA LEU A 341 6.69 -10.38 -0.29
C LEU A 341 7.19 -10.87 -1.65
N ASN A 342 6.98 -10.06 -2.68
CA ASN A 342 7.63 -10.22 -3.97
C ASN A 342 9.01 -9.53 -4.02
N GLU A 343 9.69 -9.63 -5.17
CA GLU A 343 11.00 -8.99 -5.42
C GLU A 343 10.99 -7.46 -5.34
N SER A 344 9.81 -6.83 -5.35
CA SER A 344 9.65 -5.38 -5.19
C SER A 344 9.39 -4.94 -3.74
N ASP A 345 9.56 -5.83 -2.75
CA ASP A 345 9.27 -5.57 -1.32
C ASP A 345 7.77 -5.24 -1.09
N LYS A 346 6.88 -5.74 -1.94
CA LYS A 346 5.42 -5.56 -1.80
C LYS A 346 4.77 -6.86 -1.27
N PRO A 347 3.88 -6.76 -0.27
CA PRO A 347 3.14 -7.93 0.21
C PRO A 347 2.18 -8.45 -0.87
N VAL A 348 2.22 -9.76 -1.07
CA VAL A 348 1.36 -10.51 -2.00
C VAL A 348 0.31 -11.32 -1.23
N LYS A 349 0.68 -11.86 -0.06
CA LYS A 349 -0.21 -12.56 0.86
C LYS A 349 0.19 -12.27 2.30
N GLU A 350 -0.77 -12.40 3.20
CA GLU A 350 -0.58 -12.19 4.64
C GLU A 350 -1.22 -13.34 5.40
N ALA A 351 -0.61 -13.76 6.49
CA ALA A 351 -1.11 -14.82 7.35
C ALA A 351 -0.69 -14.57 8.80
N TYR A 352 -1.63 -14.73 9.72
CA TYR A 352 -1.34 -14.74 11.15
C TYR A 352 -0.73 -16.08 11.55
N ALA A 353 0.29 -16.04 12.40
CA ALA A 353 0.83 -17.24 13.01
C ALA A 353 -0.13 -17.75 14.09
N LYS A 354 -0.64 -18.97 13.91
CA LYS A 354 -1.40 -19.71 14.93
C LYS A 354 -0.49 -20.79 15.50
N ASN A 355 -0.34 -20.85 16.83
CA ASN A 355 0.59 -21.77 17.50
C ASN A 355 2.03 -21.66 16.91
N ASN A 356 2.51 -20.44 16.71
CA ASN A 356 3.79 -20.13 16.07
C ASN A 356 3.94 -20.62 14.62
N GLN A 357 2.87 -21.02 13.94
CA GLN A 357 2.91 -21.47 12.56
C GLN A 357 2.02 -20.60 11.67
N ALA A 358 2.58 -20.12 10.57
CA ALA A 358 1.86 -19.38 9.54
C ALA A 358 1.85 -20.17 8.24
N THR A 359 0.66 -20.30 7.66
CA THR A 359 0.45 -21.06 6.43
C THR A 359 -0.08 -20.16 5.34
N PHE A 360 0.60 -20.17 4.19
CA PHE A 360 0.21 -19.47 2.99
C PHE A 360 -0.24 -20.49 1.94
N HIS A 361 -1.52 -20.43 1.58
CA HIS A 361 -2.10 -21.28 0.54
C HIS A 361 -2.12 -20.58 -0.82
N TYR A 362 -2.26 -21.38 -1.89
CA TYR A 362 -2.41 -20.90 -3.27
C TYR A 362 -1.26 -19.97 -3.73
N ILE A 363 -0.01 -20.37 -3.45
CA ILE A 363 1.17 -19.59 -3.85
C ILE A 363 1.56 -19.98 -5.27
N LYS A 364 1.70 -19.00 -6.16
CA LYS A 364 2.19 -19.24 -7.53
C LYS A 364 3.69 -19.57 -7.51
N PRO A 365 4.21 -20.32 -8.48
CA PRO A 365 5.64 -20.61 -8.55
C PRO A 365 6.45 -19.33 -8.70
N GLY A 366 7.52 -19.18 -7.91
CA GLY A 366 8.35 -17.98 -7.92
C GLY A 366 9.23 -17.84 -6.68
N ASN A 367 10.07 -16.81 -6.67
CA ASN A 367 10.88 -16.44 -5.52
C ASN A 367 10.14 -15.44 -4.65
N TYR A 368 10.01 -15.75 -3.38
CA TYR A 368 9.35 -14.91 -2.39
C TYR A 368 10.28 -14.61 -1.21
N TYR A 369 9.92 -13.58 -0.47
CA TYR A 369 10.58 -13.19 0.78
C TYR A 369 9.55 -13.13 1.90
N LEU A 370 9.99 -13.21 3.14
CA LEU A 370 9.10 -13.08 4.29
C LEU A 370 9.47 -11.86 5.12
N ARG A 371 8.42 -11.16 5.56
CA ARG A 371 8.47 -10.15 6.61
C ARG A 371 7.54 -10.56 7.73
N LEU A 372 7.98 -10.39 8.96
CA LEU A 372 7.19 -10.60 10.16
C LEU A 372 6.99 -9.26 10.85
N ILE A 373 5.76 -8.97 11.21
CA ILE A 373 5.37 -7.87 12.07
C ILE A 373 4.90 -8.47 13.39
N VAL A 374 5.42 -7.96 14.49
CA VAL A 374 4.86 -8.23 15.82
C VAL A 374 3.76 -7.22 16.06
N ASP A 375 2.52 -7.66 15.82
CA ASP A 375 1.30 -6.86 15.90
C ASP A 375 0.81 -6.85 17.35
N ASP A 376 1.38 -5.97 18.18
CA ASP A 376 1.17 -6.00 19.63
C ASP A 376 -0.28 -5.62 20.00
N ASN A 377 -1.05 -5.00 19.10
CA ASN A 377 -2.45 -4.60 19.33
C ASN A 377 -3.50 -5.41 18.55
N ASP A 378 -3.08 -6.41 17.78
CA ASP A 378 -3.94 -7.34 17.02
C ASP A 378 -4.87 -6.65 16.01
N ASN A 379 -4.42 -5.54 15.41
CA ASN A 379 -5.23 -4.78 14.45
C ASN A 379 -4.98 -5.17 12.98
N GLY A 380 -4.03 -6.07 12.73
CA GLY A 380 -3.65 -6.57 11.41
C GLY A 380 -2.87 -5.62 10.54
N LYS A 381 -2.27 -4.58 11.11
CA LYS A 381 -1.48 -3.58 10.41
C LYS A 381 -0.23 -3.31 11.23
N TRP A 382 0.82 -2.88 10.54
CA TRP A 382 2.00 -2.37 11.23
C TRP A 382 1.70 -0.98 11.79
N ASP A 383 1.90 -0.80 13.09
CA ASP A 383 1.76 0.49 13.75
C ASP A 383 3.09 1.24 13.93
N THR A 384 2.98 2.55 13.72
CA THR A 384 4.10 3.48 13.91
C THR A 384 4.32 3.82 15.39
N GLY A 385 5.52 4.28 15.71
CA GLY A 385 5.88 4.72 17.05
C GLY A 385 5.28 6.09 17.40
N ASP A 386 5.41 6.46 18.67
CA ASP A 386 5.05 7.78 19.18
C ASP A 386 6.11 8.25 20.17
N TYR A 387 6.77 9.36 19.84
CA TYR A 387 7.82 9.94 20.67
C TYR A 387 7.28 10.57 21.96
N ALA A 388 6.09 11.17 21.94
CA ALA A 388 5.54 11.85 23.12
C ALA A 388 5.27 10.85 24.25
N THR A 389 4.82 9.65 23.91
CA THR A 389 4.59 8.54 24.85
C THR A 389 5.80 7.59 24.97
N GLN A 390 6.92 7.90 24.31
CA GLN A 390 8.12 7.06 24.23
C GLN A 390 7.86 5.64 23.70
N ARG A 391 6.82 5.47 22.86
CA ARG A 391 6.44 4.21 22.23
C ARG A 391 7.26 3.99 20.96
N GLN A 392 7.93 2.84 20.86
CA GLN A 392 8.60 2.40 19.63
C GLN A 392 7.57 1.95 18.58
N PRO A 393 7.92 2.01 17.28
CA PRO A 393 7.13 1.34 16.25
C PRO A 393 7.15 -0.17 16.47
N GLU A 394 6.15 -0.85 15.92
CA GLU A 394 6.08 -2.31 16.00
C GLU A 394 7.30 -2.97 15.35
N ALA A 395 7.73 -4.07 15.96
CA ALA A 395 8.94 -4.75 15.55
C ALA A 395 8.73 -5.46 14.20
N VAL A 396 9.66 -5.22 13.27
CA VAL A 396 9.65 -5.82 11.94
C VAL A 396 10.91 -6.64 11.74
N TYR A 397 10.72 -7.90 11.35
CA TYR A 397 11.81 -8.83 11.05
C TYR A 397 11.73 -9.31 9.61
N TYR A 398 12.88 -9.60 9.01
CA TYR A 398 12.98 -10.13 7.65
C TYR A 398 13.62 -11.52 7.66
N TYR A 399 13.07 -12.44 6.87
CA TYR A 399 13.72 -13.72 6.64
C TYR A 399 14.90 -13.51 5.68
N PRO A 400 16.13 -13.90 6.05
CA PRO A 400 17.35 -13.50 5.34
C PRO A 400 17.58 -14.18 3.99
N LYS A 401 16.79 -15.20 3.65
CA LYS A 401 16.94 -15.98 2.42
C LYS A 401 15.70 -15.83 1.54
N ALA A 402 15.89 -15.95 0.24
CA ALA A 402 14.77 -16.13 -0.68
C ALA A 402 14.15 -17.52 -0.47
N ILE A 403 12.84 -17.62 -0.67
CA ILE A 403 12.09 -18.86 -0.63
C ILE A 403 11.61 -19.14 -2.04
N GLU A 404 12.14 -20.20 -2.64
CA GLU A 404 11.71 -20.68 -3.95
C GLU A 404 10.46 -21.56 -3.77
N CYS A 405 9.31 -21.06 -4.20
CA CYS A 405 8.06 -21.80 -4.21
C CYS A 405 7.85 -22.44 -5.59
N LYS A 406 7.46 -23.71 -5.63
CA LYS A 406 7.14 -24.46 -6.85
C LYS A 406 5.71 -24.97 -6.79
N ALA A 407 5.10 -25.11 -7.95
CA ALA A 407 3.80 -25.76 -8.09
C ALA A 407 3.87 -27.21 -7.55
N LYS A 408 2.78 -27.70 -6.97
CA LYS A 408 2.64 -29.04 -6.38
C LYS A 408 3.62 -29.35 -5.25
N ARG A 409 4.23 -28.33 -4.63
CA ARG A 409 5.18 -28.53 -3.54
C ARG A 409 4.74 -27.77 -2.30
N ASP A 410 4.85 -28.47 -1.19
CA ASP A 410 4.79 -27.87 0.13
C ASP A 410 6.21 -27.51 0.56
N VAL A 411 6.43 -26.22 0.79
CA VAL A 411 7.67 -25.68 1.32
C VAL A 411 7.47 -25.50 2.81
N GLN A 412 8.28 -26.19 3.61
CA GLN A 412 8.29 -26.03 5.05
C GLN A 412 9.57 -25.32 5.48
N GLY A 413 9.43 -24.34 6.36
CA GLY A 413 10.53 -23.56 6.89
C GLY A 413 10.43 -23.40 8.41
N THR A 414 11.60 -23.22 9.02
CA THR A 414 11.70 -22.81 10.42
C THR A 414 12.48 -21.51 10.48
N TRP A 415 11.98 -20.54 11.25
CA TRP A 415 12.59 -19.22 11.36
C TRP A 415 12.64 -18.76 12.82
N ASN A 416 13.83 -18.37 13.26
CA ASN A 416 14.04 -17.60 14.49
C ASN A 416 14.28 -16.13 14.11
N PRO A 417 13.27 -15.24 14.26
CA PRO A 417 13.39 -13.83 13.87
C PRO A 417 14.45 -13.03 14.62
N ARG A 418 14.89 -13.51 15.79
CA ARG A 418 15.86 -12.82 16.65
C ARG A 418 17.30 -13.31 16.50
N LEU A 419 17.54 -14.31 15.65
CA LEU A 419 18.87 -14.93 15.51
C LEU A 419 19.89 -13.99 14.85
N LEU A 420 19.48 -13.24 13.83
CA LEU A 420 20.35 -12.31 13.12
C LEU A 420 20.05 -10.87 13.55
N PRO A 421 21.07 -9.99 13.66
CA PRO A 421 20.84 -8.56 13.88
C PRO A 421 19.98 -7.94 12.78
N LEU A 422 19.07 -7.03 13.13
CA LEU A 422 18.08 -6.42 12.21
C LEU A 422 18.68 -5.90 10.90
N TYR A 423 19.83 -5.23 10.97
CA TYR A 423 20.50 -4.66 9.79
C TYR A 423 21.09 -5.71 8.83
N LYS A 424 21.19 -6.99 9.23
CA LYS A 424 21.62 -8.12 8.39
C LYS A 424 20.45 -8.99 7.90
N GLN A 425 19.23 -8.75 8.39
CA GLN A 425 18.08 -9.59 8.10
C GLN A 425 17.52 -9.36 6.70
N LYS A 426 17.47 -8.11 6.22
CA LYS A 426 16.82 -7.81 4.95
C LYS A 426 17.66 -8.29 3.76
N PRO A 427 17.14 -9.20 2.90
CA PRO A 427 17.87 -9.71 1.75
C PRO A 427 18.26 -8.59 0.78
N ALA A 428 19.51 -8.60 0.30
CA ALA A 428 20.03 -7.57 -0.60
C ALA A 428 19.24 -7.41 -1.91
N ALA A 429 18.54 -8.46 -2.35
CA ALA A 429 17.69 -8.45 -3.54
C ALA A 429 16.49 -7.47 -3.42
N ILE A 430 15.93 -7.31 -2.22
CA ILE A 430 14.78 -6.43 -1.94
C ILE A 430 15.17 -5.13 -1.22
N THR A 431 16.46 -4.90 -1.03
CA THR A 431 16.98 -3.69 -0.38
C THR A 431 17.19 -2.59 -1.41
N LYS A 432 16.32 -1.56 -1.37
CA LYS A 432 16.37 -0.40 -2.28
C LYS A 432 17.64 0.44 -2.09
N GLN A 433 18.06 0.65 -0.85
CA GLN A 433 19.30 1.35 -0.51
C GLN A 433 20.39 0.32 -0.23
N LYS A 434 21.09 -0.11 -1.29
CA LYS A 434 22.24 -0.99 -1.12
C LYS A 434 23.32 -0.23 -0.37
N ALA A 435 23.87 -0.82 0.69
CA ALA A 435 25.08 -0.30 1.31
C ALA A 435 26.15 -0.12 0.23
N ASP A 436 26.97 0.93 0.34
CA ASP A 436 28.15 1.10 -0.52
C ASP A 436 28.87 -0.23 -0.59
N ALA A 437 29.02 -0.77 -1.81
CA ALA A 437 29.69 -2.04 -2.01
C ALA A 437 31.00 -2.02 -1.24
N GLN A 438 31.22 -3.02 -0.37
CA GLN A 438 32.47 -3.17 0.38
C GLN A 438 33.62 -2.84 -0.59
N ARG A 439 34.40 -1.81 -0.24
CA ARG A 439 35.46 -1.30 -1.12
C ARG A 439 36.30 -2.50 -1.57
N LYS A 440 36.14 -2.93 -2.83
CA LYS A 440 37.03 -3.93 -3.42
C LYS A 440 38.45 -3.44 -3.17
N ILE A 441 39.31 -4.30 -2.65
CA ILE A 441 40.70 -3.98 -2.37
C ILE A 441 41.33 -3.48 -3.68
N LYS A 442 41.45 -2.16 -3.84
CA LYS A 442 42.14 -1.55 -4.97
C LYS A 442 43.63 -1.61 -4.66
N ARG A 443 44.41 -2.36 -5.45
CA ARG A 443 45.88 -2.37 -5.38
C ARG A 443 46.46 -1.06 -5.93
N ARG A 444 46.17 0.06 -5.24
CA ARG A 444 46.61 1.42 -5.61
C ARG A 444 48.13 1.52 -5.79
N ASN A 445 48.90 0.72 -5.06
CA ASN A 445 50.36 0.70 -5.18
C ASN A 445 50.85 0.06 -6.49
N ALA A 446 50.16 -0.98 -6.99
CA ALA A 446 50.47 -1.61 -8.28
C ALA A 446 50.05 -0.73 -9.45
N GLU A 447 48.90 -0.05 -9.35
CA GLU A 447 48.45 0.95 -10.34
C GLU A 447 49.41 2.15 -10.39
N ARG A 448 49.90 2.62 -9.24
CA ARG A 448 50.85 3.74 -9.15
C ARG A 448 52.24 3.37 -9.68
N ALA A 449 52.72 2.16 -9.43
CA ALA A 449 54.00 1.69 -9.98
C ALA A 449 53.97 1.59 -11.52
N ARG A 450 52.86 1.09 -12.09
CA ARG A 450 52.63 1.10 -13.55
C ARG A 450 52.59 2.50 -14.14
N SER A 451 52.03 3.48 -13.43
CA SER A 451 51.99 4.88 -13.91
C SER A 451 53.33 5.61 -13.83
N LEU A 452 54.26 5.12 -13.01
CA LEU A 452 55.58 5.74 -12.78
C LEU A 452 56.72 4.98 -13.47
N ASP A 453 56.40 3.93 -14.23
CA ASP A 453 57.36 3.06 -14.94
C ASP A 453 58.44 2.46 -14.02
N ILE A 454 58.08 2.21 -12.76
CA ILE A 454 58.95 1.60 -11.75
C ILE A 454 58.72 0.10 -11.80
N SER A 455 59.77 -0.68 -12.10
CA SER A 455 59.71 -2.14 -11.99
C SER A 455 59.56 -2.54 -10.53
N LEU A 456 58.44 -3.20 -10.20
CA LEU A 456 58.25 -3.83 -8.90
C LEU A 456 59.09 -5.11 -8.85
N PRO A 457 59.76 -5.43 -7.72
CA PRO A 457 60.44 -6.71 -7.55
C PRO A 457 59.51 -7.90 -7.81
N ASP A 458 60.02 -8.98 -8.42
CA ASP A 458 59.22 -10.16 -8.78
C ASP A 458 58.50 -10.80 -7.59
N GLU A 459 58.97 -10.61 -6.36
CA GLU A 459 58.29 -11.05 -5.13
C GLU A 459 56.93 -10.37 -4.87
N LEU A 460 56.67 -9.21 -5.49
CA LEU A 460 55.40 -8.48 -5.43
C LEU A 460 54.52 -8.72 -6.68
N LEU A 461 55.07 -9.36 -7.73
CA LEU A 461 54.40 -9.69 -8.98
C LEU A 461 54.00 -11.17 -9.07
N ASN A 462 54.83 -12.08 -8.55
CA ASN A 462 54.61 -13.54 -8.56
C ASN A 462 53.81 -14.05 -7.35
N SER A 463 53.26 -13.13 -6.59
CA SER A 463 52.18 -13.39 -5.67
C SER A 463 50.85 -13.36 -6.47
N GLY A 464 50.71 -14.29 -7.43
CA GLY A 464 49.56 -14.30 -8.35
C GLY A 464 49.74 -15.05 -9.68
N GLN A 465 49.76 -16.38 -9.70
CA GLN A 465 49.16 -17.14 -10.80
C GLN A 465 48.07 -18.05 -10.26
#